data_AF-A0A3B4WGH7-F1
#
_entry.id   AF-A0A3B4WGH7-F1
#
_cell.length_a   1.000
_cell.length_b   1.000
_cell.length_c   1.000
_cell.angle_alpha   90.00
_cell.angle_beta   90.00
_cell.angle_gamma   90.00
#
_symmetry.space_group_name_H-M   'P 1'
#
loop_
_entity.id
_entity.type
_entity.pdbx_description
1 polymer ?
#
loop_
_entity_poly.entity_id
_entity_poly.type
_entity_poly.pdbx_seq_one_letter_code
_entity_poly.pdbx_strand_id
1 'polypeptide(L)'
;MITKPFAPLYLCVCSVPFLQSLPEDAIMKMSDLMEETHYNEGDYIIRQGATGDTFYIISKGQVKFCALCLEDVQTVNVVAAVDVLSDKDCAVLSSSTLSDFNIICTLAPGEFGHVDLVQLKSNIKCLFAMKVLKKKLILNNGQQEHVLREGRILMEAYCPFIVRLHKIFRDPECLYILTEACLGGDLCSLLKDKGYLDECSTRFYIACVVEALTFLHGRGVIYRDIKPENIVLDEHGYAKLVFTIKVEVGKKTWTFCGTLGYIAPEIILNKGHSVSTDFWSLGVFLFELLSGGLPFSGSDPLKILTATICGIDQIDFPKNISKSASSLIKKLCRSNPSERLGSLRNGAKDIQMHKWFEGFNWDGLCKRTLNPPVIPKVRNLKFGLLLLLGYHFCNNSMRGCITFFPVSLSFRLIILWTAVHVVITLRTQWSCAQTGMISELSAVSWGTILHHFQV
;
A
#
# COMPACT_ATOMS: atom_id res chain seq x y z
N MET A 1 -54.07 -17.53 -13.35
CA MET A 1 -52.66 -17.77 -13.69
C MET A 1 -52.42 -17.24 -15.10
N ILE A 2 -51.91 -16.01 -15.21
CA ILE A 2 -51.48 -15.43 -16.49
C ILE A 2 -49.97 -15.37 -16.40
N THR A 3 -49.29 -16.32 -17.05
CA THR A 3 -47.85 -16.29 -17.28
C THR A 3 -47.55 -15.14 -18.24
N LYS A 4 -47.11 -13.98 -17.74
CA LYS A 4 -46.45 -13.00 -18.61
C LYS A 4 -45.16 -13.64 -19.13
N PRO A 5 -44.88 -13.63 -20.45
CA PRO A 5 -43.57 -14.03 -20.94
C PRO A 5 -42.58 -13.02 -20.37
N PHE A 6 -41.67 -13.45 -19.51
CA PHE A 6 -40.63 -12.56 -19.01
C PHE A 6 -39.86 -12.00 -20.21
N ALA A 7 -39.87 -10.67 -20.34
CA ALA A 7 -39.22 -9.99 -21.44
C ALA A 7 -37.74 -10.40 -21.52
N PRO A 8 -37.13 -10.51 -22.72
CA PRO A 8 -35.72 -10.91 -22.87
C PRO A 8 -34.75 -10.10 -21.98
N LEU A 9 -35.09 -8.84 -21.71
CA LEU A 9 -34.33 -7.93 -20.84
C LEU A 9 -34.43 -8.28 -19.36
N TYR A 10 -35.61 -8.69 -18.88
CA TYR A 10 -35.79 -9.13 -17.49
C TYR A 10 -34.91 -10.34 -17.18
N LEU A 11 -34.89 -11.34 -18.09
CA LEU A 11 -34.01 -12.51 -17.95
C LEU A 11 -32.53 -12.13 -18.00
N CYS A 12 -32.17 -11.10 -18.77
CA CYS A 12 -30.81 -10.59 -18.85
C CYS A 12 -30.38 -9.90 -17.55
N VAL A 13 -31.24 -9.08 -16.94
CA VAL A 13 -30.99 -8.44 -15.63
C VAL A 13 -30.90 -9.49 -14.52
N CYS A 14 -31.78 -10.49 -14.52
CA CYS A 14 -31.74 -11.61 -13.56
C CYS A 14 -30.49 -12.49 -13.72
N SER A 15 -29.82 -12.47 -14.88
CA SER A 15 -28.58 -13.22 -15.09
C SER A 15 -27.35 -12.58 -14.44
N VAL A 16 -27.49 -11.38 -13.87
CA VAL A 16 -26.40 -10.60 -13.28
C VAL A 16 -26.32 -10.85 -11.77
N PRO A 17 -25.24 -11.45 -11.23
CA PRO A 17 -25.19 -11.95 -9.85
C PRO A 17 -25.47 -10.90 -8.75
N PHE A 18 -25.03 -9.65 -8.92
CA PHE A 18 -25.26 -8.60 -7.90
C PHE A 18 -26.66 -7.94 -7.97
N LEU A 19 -27.39 -8.14 -9.07
CA LEU A 19 -28.76 -7.61 -9.22
C LEU A 19 -29.81 -8.61 -8.70
N GLN A 20 -29.44 -9.89 -8.55
CA GLN A 20 -30.32 -10.93 -7.98
C GLN A 20 -30.68 -10.69 -6.51
N SER A 21 -29.91 -9.88 -5.78
CA SER A 21 -30.22 -9.50 -4.40
C SER A 21 -31.25 -8.37 -4.30
N LEU A 22 -31.71 -7.81 -5.42
CA LEU A 22 -32.74 -6.75 -5.44
C LEU A 22 -34.15 -7.35 -5.41
N PRO A 23 -35.13 -6.62 -4.82
CA PRO A 23 -36.55 -6.97 -4.92
C PRO A 23 -37.02 -7.14 -6.38
N GLU A 24 -37.92 -8.09 -6.61
CA GLU A 24 -38.40 -8.46 -7.96
C GLU A 24 -39.06 -7.28 -8.70
N ASP A 25 -39.71 -6.37 -7.98
CA ASP A 25 -40.31 -5.15 -8.52
C ASP A 25 -39.27 -4.12 -8.97
N ALA A 26 -38.12 -4.05 -8.28
CA ALA A 26 -36.99 -3.20 -8.69
C ALA A 26 -36.33 -3.76 -9.96
N ILE A 27 -36.18 -5.09 -10.06
CA ILE A 27 -35.68 -5.77 -11.25
C ILE A 27 -36.61 -5.54 -12.44
N MET A 28 -37.93 -5.64 -12.25
CA MET A 28 -38.90 -5.34 -13.32
C MET A 28 -38.80 -3.89 -13.79
N LYS A 29 -38.78 -2.92 -12.87
CA LYS A 29 -38.61 -1.50 -13.22
C LYS A 29 -37.30 -1.23 -13.96
N MET A 30 -36.20 -1.86 -13.55
CA MET A 30 -34.94 -1.77 -14.27
C MET A 30 -35.04 -2.35 -15.68
N SER A 31 -35.67 -3.52 -15.83
CA SER A 31 -35.84 -4.16 -17.14
C SER A 31 -36.71 -3.35 -18.09
N ASP A 32 -37.70 -2.61 -17.57
CA ASP A 32 -38.59 -1.73 -18.34
C ASP A 32 -37.88 -0.43 -18.79
N LEU A 33 -36.86 0.01 -18.05
CA LEU A 33 -36.11 1.25 -18.34
C LEU A 33 -34.90 1.05 -19.27
N MET A 34 -34.61 -0.18 -19.64
CA MET A 34 -33.43 -0.51 -20.46
C MET A 34 -33.72 -0.39 -21.95
N GLU A 35 -32.87 0.37 -22.67
CA GLU A 35 -32.97 0.54 -24.13
C GLU A 35 -31.91 -0.26 -24.90
N GLU A 36 -32.29 -0.99 -25.94
CA GLU A 36 -31.36 -1.73 -26.80
C GLU A 36 -30.62 -0.82 -27.80
N THR A 37 -29.28 -0.88 -27.79
CA THR A 37 -28.42 -0.16 -28.75
C THR A 37 -27.42 -1.08 -29.43
N HIS A 38 -27.18 -0.83 -30.74
CA HIS A 38 -26.33 -1.64 -31.62
C HIS A 38 -25.05 -0.92 -32.03
N TYR A 39 -23.96 -1.67 -32.11
CA TYR A 39 -22.63 -1.18 -32.51
C TYR A 39 -22.06 -2.04 -33.62
N ASN A 40 -21.42 -1.40 -34.60
CA ASN A 40 -20.71 -2.07 -35.68
C ASN A 40 -19.28 -2.45 -35.26
N GLU A 41 -18.65 -3.31 -36.03
CA GLU A 41 -17.25 -3.67 -35.83
C GLU A 41 -16.35 -2.44 -35.98
N GLY A 42 -15.54 -2.17 -34.96
CA GLY A 42 -14.68 -0.97 -34.90
C GLY A 42 -15.29 0.23 -34.17
N ASP A 43 -16.59 0.19 -33.84
CA ASP A 43 -17.24 1.25 -33.07
C ASP A 43 -16.76 1.28 -31.61
N TYR A 44 -16.70 2.49 -31.04
CA TYR A 44 -16.34 2.71 -29.65
C TYR A 44 -17.60 2.79 -28.79
N ILE A 45 -17.81 1.81 -27.92
CA ILE A 45 -18.93 1.81 -26.95
C ILE A 45 -18.62 2.82 -25.83
N ILE A 46 -17.39 2.83 -25.30
CA ILE A 46 -16.93 3.75 -24.24
C ILE A 46 -15.51 4.24 -24.57
N ARG A 47 -15.22 5.52 -24.35
CA ARG A 47 -13.89 6.13 -24.56
C ARG A 47 -13.20 6.46 -23.24
N GLN A 48 -11.88 6.23 -23.18
CA GLN A 48 -11.08 6.56 -22.01
C GLN A 48 -11.17 8.05 -21.69
N GLY A 49 -11.47 8.37 -20.43
CA GLY A 49 -11.59 9.75 -19.97
C GLY A 49 -12.98 10.38 -20.14
N ALA A 50 -13.95 9.67 -20.72
CA ALA A 50 -15.34 10.10 -20.71
C ALA A 50 -15.97 9.91 -19.32
N THR A 51 -16.82 10.85 -18.89
CA THR A 51 -17.64 10.70 -17.69
C THR A 51 -18.73 9.66 -17.94
N GLY A 52 -18.77 8.59 -17.15
CA GLY A 52 -19.76 7.51 -17.29
C GLY A 52 -20.94 7.69 -16.33
N ASP A 53 -22.14 7.69 -16.88
CA ASP A 53 -23.44 7.70 -16.17
C ASP A 53 -24.36 6.54 -16.61
N THR A 54 -23.85 5.66 -17.47
CA THR A 54 -24.61 4.64 -18.18
C THR A 54 -24.03 3.26 -17.88
N PHE A 55 -24.90 2.31 -17.48
CA PHE A 55 -24.57 0.90 -17.30
C PHE A 55 -24.81 0.13 -18.60
N TYR A 56 -24.08 -0.96 -18.86
CA TYR A 56 -24.21 -1.74 -20.09
C TYR A 56 -24.22 -3.24 -19.81
N ILE A 57 -25.16 -3.98 -20.43
CA ILE A 57 -25.17 -5.44 -20.44
C ILE A 57 -25.06 -5.92 -21.88
N ILE A 58 -24.06 -6.75 -22.14
CA ILE A 58 -23.84 -7.41 -23.43
C ILE A 58 -24.85 -8.55 -23.56
N SER A 59 -25.93 -8.33 -24.31
CA SER A 59 -26.92 -9.40 -24.47
C SER A 59 -26.64 -10.34 -25.66
N LYS A 60 -25.74 -9.95 -26.58
CA LYS A 60 -25.19 -10.81 -27.64
C LYS A 60 -23.73 -10.41 -27.92
N GLY A 61 -22.96 -11.25 -28.61
CA GLY A 61 -21.62 -10.90 -29.12
C GLY A 61 -20.51 -10.89 -28.07
N GLN A 62 -19.36 -10.33 -28.45
CA GLN A 62 -18.18 -10.23 -27.59
C GLN A 62 -17.71 -8.79 -27.50
N VAL A 63 -16.87 -8.48 -26.55
CA VAL A 63 -16.06 -7.27 -26.52
C VAL A 63 -14.72 -7.71 -25.93
N LYS A 64 -13.58 -7.43 -26.57
CA LYS A 64 -12.26 -7.46 -25.93
C LYS A 64 -12.13 -6.27 -25.02
N PHE A 65 -11.02 -6.22 -24.31
CA PHE A 65 -10.55 -5.07 -23.55
C PHE A 65 -9.22 -4.61 -24.12
N CYS A 66 -9.04 -3.30 -24.35
CA CYS A 66 -7.76 -2.74 -24.80
C CYS A 66 -7.26 -1.73 -23.78
N ALA A 67 -6.82 -2.23 -22.63
CA ALA A 67 -5.80 -1.50 -21.88
C ALA A 67 -4.50 -1.63 -22.67
N LEU A 68 -3.82 -0.51 -22.94
CA LEU A 68 -2.47 -0.58 -23.49
C LEU A 68 -1.60 -1.43 -22.55
N CYS A 69 -1.11 -2.55 -23.11
CA CYS A 69 -0.16 -3.54 -22.62
C CYS A 69 -0.70 -4.63 -21.67
N LEU A 70 -0.95 -5.82 -22.24
CA LEU A 70 -0.58 -7.14 -21.71
C LEU A 70 -0.98 -8.20 -22.77
N GLU A 71 -0.06 -8.51 -23.69
CA GLU A 71 -0.08 -9.80 -24.38
C GLU A 71 0.81 -10.78 -23.59
N ASP A 72 0.34 -12.02 -23.49
CA ASP A 72 0.91 -13.19 -22.81
C ASP A 72 0.95 -13.19 -21.27
N VAL A 73 -0.22 -13.33 -20.63
CA VAL A 73 -0.32 -13.79 -19.24
C VAL A 73 -0.04 -15.30 -19.19
N GLN A 74 1.23 -15.67 -19.06
CA GLN A 74 1.57 -16.96 -18.46
C GLN A 74 1.09 -16.95 -17.00
N THR A 75 0.32 -17.96 -16.62
CA THR A 75 -0.13 -18.16 -15.24
C THR A 75 1.09 -18.52 -14.39
N VAL A 76 1.76 -17.52 -13.82
CA VAL A 76 2.89 -17.75 -12.90
C VAL A 76 2.32 -18.19 -11.55
N ASN A 77 2.40 -19.47 -11.27
CA ASN A 77 2.21 -19.99 -9.92
C ASN A 77 3.40 -19.53 -9.07
N VAL A 78 3.26 -18.38 -8.40
CA VAL A 78 4.24 -17.91 -7.41
C VAL A 78 4.11 -18.79 -6.17
N VAL A 79 4.89 -19.87 -6.12
CA VAL A 79 5.13 -20.54 -4.84
C VAL A 79 6.09 -19.64 -4.08
N ALA A 80 5.59 -19.00 -3.02
CA ALA A 80 6.38 -18.14 -2.14
C ALA A 80 7.42 -18.98 -1.39
N ALA A 81 8.52 -19.26 -2.07
CA ALA A 81 9.80 -19.62 -1.48
C ALA A 81 10.83 -18.75 -2.21
N VAL A 82 10.95 -17.51 -1.73
CA VAL A 82 12.08 -16.65 -2.11
C VAL A 82 13.24 -17.15 -1.25
N ASP A 83 13.87 -18.22 -1.71
CA ASP A 83 15.14 -18.65 -1.14
C ASP A 83 16.15 -17.50 -1.28
N VAL A 84 17.08 -17.40 -0.32
CA VAL A 84 18.27 -16.55 -0.42
C VAL A 84 18.87 -16.75 -1.81
N LEU A 85 19.04 -15.66 -2.58
CA LEU A 85 19.60 -15.72 -3.93
C LEU A 85 20.84 -16.61 -3.93
N SER A 86 20.84 -17.67 -4.73
CA SER A 86 22.02 -18.53 -4.83
C SER A 86 23.20 -17.75 -5.40
N ASP A 87 24.43 -18.23 -5.20
CA ASP A 87 25.63 -17.61 -5.80
C ASP A 87 25.51 -17.49 -7.33
N LYS A 88 24.81 -18.45 -7.96
CA LYS A 88 24.49 -18.42 -9.40
C LYS A 88 23.50 -17.31 -9.73
N ASP A 89 22.44 -17.13 -8.95
CA ASP A 89 21.46 -16.06 -9.16
C ASP A 89 22.08 -14.67 -8.95
N CYS A 90 22.98 -14.54 -7.97
CA CYS A 90 23.75 -13.31 -7.75
C CYS A 90 24.62 -12.95 -8.95
N ALA A 91 25.30 -13.95 -9.54
CA ALA A 91 26.10 -13.76 -10.75
C ALA A 91 25.22 -13.33 -11.94
N VAL A 92 24.08 -14.00 -12.17
CA VAL A 92 23.13 -13.65 -13.23
C VAL A 92 22.56 -12.24 -13.05
N LEU A 93 22.20 -11.88 -11.82
CA LEU A 93 21.69 -10.55 -11.47
C LEU A 93 22.74 -9.46 -11.69
N SER A 94 24.02 -9.76 -11.44
CA SER A 94 25.11 -8.82 -11.70
C SER A 94 25.27 -8.49 -13.19
N SER A 95 25.04 -9.47 -14.09
CA SER A 95 25.12 -9.28 -15.55
C SER A 95 23.81 -8.87 -16.22
N SER A 96 22.69 -8.88 -15.51
CA SER A 96 21.37 -8.63 -16.10
C SER A 96 21.17 -7.22 -16.65
N THR A 97 20.17 -7.07 -17.52
CA THR A 97 19.71 -5.81 -18.11
C THR A 97 18.23 -5.62 -17.83
N LEU A 98 17.69 -4.44 -18.14
CA LEU A 98 16.25 -4.16 -17.92
C LEU A 98 15.35 -5.13 -18.69
N SER A 99 15.76 -5.58 -19.88
CA SER A 99 14.98 -6.52 -20.69
C SER A 99 14.93 -7.93 -20.11
N ASP A 100 15.74 -8.25 -19.10
CA ASP A 100 15.75 -9.57 -18.44
C ASP A 100 14.68 -9.70 -17.35
N PHE A 101 13.87 -8.65 -17.13
CA PHE A 101 12.81 -8.62 -16.13
C PHE A 101 11.43 -8.57 -16.78
N ASN A 102 10.49 -9.34 -16.22
CA ASN A 102 9.07 -9.24 -16.49
C ASN A 102 8.41 -8.43 -15.37
N ILE A 103 7.59 -7.44 -15.73
CA ILE A 103 6.74 -6.73 -14.76
C ILE A 103 5.55 -7.62 -14.44
N ILE A 104 5.34 -7.94 -13.16
CA ILE A 104 4.18 -8.71 -12.69
C ILE A 104 3.02 -7.76 -12.38
N CYS A 105 3.26 -6.75 -11.53
CA CYS A 105 2.26 -5.77 -11.14
C CYS A 105 2.90 -4.53 -10.52
N THR A 106 2.17 -3.42 -10.48
CA THR A 106 2.57 -2.24 -9.72
C THR A 106 2.21 -2.41 -8.24
N LEU A 107 3.21 -2.29 -7.36
CA LEU A 107 3.07 -2.40 -5.91
C LEU A 107 2.57 -1.08 -5.28
N ALA A 108 3.14 0.04 -5.70
CA ALA A 108 2.82 1.34 -5.10
C ALA A 108 3.10 2.52 -6.05
N PRO A 109 2.30 3.61 -5.98
CA PRO A 109 2.68 4.89 -6.57
C PRO A 109 3.84 5.52 -5.79
N GLY A 110 4.65 6.35 -6.46
CA GLY A 110 5.75 7.08 -5.85
C GLY A 110 5.79 8.54 -6.29
N GLU A 111 6.47 9.39 -5.53
CA GLU A 111 6.54 10.85 -5.79
C GLU A 111 7.02 11.20 -7.21
N PHE A 112 8.02 10.46 -7.71
CA PHE A 112 8.58 10.67 -9.07
C PHE A 112 8.30 9.50 -10.03
N GLY A 113 7.34 8.63 -9.70
CA GLY A 113 7.04 7.45 -10.50
C GLY A 113 6.24 6.41 -9.75
N HIS A 114 6.74 5.18 -9.68
CA HIS A 114 6.05 4.03 -9.10
C HIS A 114 7.03 2.91 -8.76
N VAL A 115 6.55 1.90 -8.05
CA VAL A 115 7.28 0.69 -7.70
C VAL A 115 6.55 -0.50 -8.29
N ASP A 116 7.24 -1.29 -9.11
CA ASP A 116 6.73 -2.53 -9.69
C ASP A 116 7.32 -3.74 -8.99
N LEU A 117 6.54 -4.82 -8.90
CA LEU A 117 7.05 -6.15 -8.67
C LEU A 117 7.52 -6.72 -10.00
N VAL A 118 8.78 -7.14 -10.05
CA VAL A 118 9.38 -7.70 -11.25
C VAL A 118 9.96 -9.08 -10.97
N GLN A 119 10.02 -9.90 -12.02
CA GLN A 119 10.55 -11.25 -11.98
C GLN A 119 11.67 -11.39 -13.00
N LEU A 120 12.76 -12.05 -12.61
CA LEU A 120 13.83 -12.38 -13.53
C LEU A 120 13.37 -13.47 -14.53
N LYS A 121 13.48 -13.22 -15.83
CA LYS A 121 13.05 -14.16 -16.88
C LYS A 121 13.74 -15.52 -16.80
N SER A 122 15.00 -15.55 -16.40
CA SER A 122 15.79 -16.78 -16.27
C SER A 122 15.47 -17.59 -15.01
N ASN A 123 14.84 -16.99 -14.00
CA ASN A 123 14.47 -17.66 -12.76
C ASN A 123 13.17 -17.09 -12.18
N ILE A 124 12.08 -17.81 -12.37
CA ILE A 124 10.74 -17.42 -11.90
C ILE A 124 10.63 -17.28 -10.37
N LYS A 125 11.58 -17.83 -9.60
CA LYS A 125 11.58 -17.66 -8.14
C LYS A 125 12.21 -16.33 -7.71
N CYS A 126 12.98 -15.68 -8.58
CA CYS A 126 13.65 -14.43 -8.28
C CYS A 126 12.72 -13.24 -8.51
N LEU A 127 12.06 -12.82 -7.43
CA LEU A 127 11.20 -11.64 -7.37
C LEU A 127 11.93 -10.45 -6.77
N PHE A 128 11.70 -9.26 -7.32
CA PHE A 128 12.31 -8.01 -6.90
C PHE A 128 11.30 -6.87 -6.92
N ALA A 129 11.56 -5.82 -6.15
CA ALA A 129 10.86 -4.56 -6.31
C ALA A 129 11.72 -3.61 -7.19
N MET A 130 11.13 -3.06 -8.24
CA MET A 130 11.77 -2.10 -9.14
C MET A 130 11.10 -0.74 -8.98
N LYS A 131 11.79 0.20 -8.32
CA LYS A 131 11.37 1.60 -8.22
C LYS A 131 11.77 2.33 -9.50
N VAL A 132 10.78 2.74 -10.28
CA VAL A 132 10.92 3.47 -11.55
C VAL A 132 10.76 4.97 -11.30
N LEU A 133 11.81 5.74 -11.55
CA LEU A 133 11.84 7.18 -11.30
C LEU A 133 12.06 7.97 -12.58
N LYS A 134 11.13 8.86 -12.91
CA LYS A 134 11.21 9.69 -14.12
C LYS A 134 12.19 10.84 -13.91
N LYS A 135 13.25 10.91 -14.73
CA LYS A 135 14.30 11.94 -14.62
C LYS A 135 13.75 13.36 -14.80
N LYS A 136 12.81 13.55 -15.72
CA LYS A 136 12.17 14.85 -15.95
C LYS A 136 11.48 15.36 -14.67
N LEU A 137 10.79 14.50 -13.93
CA LEU A 137 10.13 14.88 -12.67
C LEU A 137 11.17 15.21 -11.59
N ILE A 138 12.22 14.40 -11.47
CA ILE A 138 13.31 14.67 -10.50
C ILE A 138 13.95 16.04 -10.76
N LEU A 139 14.28 16.34 -12.02
CA LEU A 139 14.93 17.59 -12.42
C LEU A 139 14.01 18.80 -12.21
N ASN A 140 12.74 18.70 -12.62
CA ASN A 140 11.77 19.78 -12.47
C ASN A 140 11.52 20.14 -11.00
N ASN A 141 11.66 19.17 -10.09
CA ASN A 141 11.48 19.35 -8.65
C ASN A 141 12.81 19.64 -7.93
N GLY A 142 13.93 19.71 -8.64
CA GLY A 142 15.26 19.98 -8.07
C GLY A 142 15.80 18.90 -7.13
N GLN A 143 15.32 17.65 -7.24
CA GLN A 143 15.59 16.57 -6.29
C GLN A 143 16.76 15.67 -6.71
N GLN A 144 17.51 16.03 -7.76
CA GLN A 144 18.61 15.19 -8.30
C GLN A 144 19.64 14.78 -7.24
N GLU A 145 20.05 15.70 -6.37
CA GLU A 145 21.06 15.41 -5.34
C GLU A 145 20.55 14.43 -4.29
N HIS A 146 19.28 14.56 -3.90
CA HIS A 146 18.64 13.67 -2.93
C HIS A 146 18.51 12.24 -3.46
N VAL A 147 18.11 12.08 -4.73
CA VAL A 147 18.01 10.77 -5.38
C VAL A 147 19.39 10.12 -5.53
N LEU A 148 20.42 10.88 -5.91
CA LEU A 148 21.79 10.37 -6.01
C LEU A 148 22.35 9.96 -4.64
N ARG A 149 22.03 10.73 -3.59
CA ARG A 149 22.40 10.41 -2.21
C ARG A 149 21.73 9.14 -1.72
N GLU A 150 20.42 9.00 -1.93
CA GLU A 150 19.66 7.77 -1.63
C GLU A 150 20.35 6.55 -2.26
N GLY A 151 20.66 6.63 -3.56
CA GLY A 151 21.34 5.56 -4.29
C GLY A 151 22.71 5.19 -3.69
N ARG A 152 23.53 6.17 -3.31
CA ARG A 152 24.85 5.93 -2.69
C ARG A 152 24.73 5.22 -1.35
N ILE A 153 23.83 5.67 -0.48
CA ILE A 153 23.63 5.05 0.83
C ILE A 153 23.11 3.61 0.66
N LEU A 154 22.15 3.40 -0.26
CA LEU A 154 21.61 2.08 -0.56
C LEU A 154 22.67 1.09 -1.05
N MET A 155 23.65 1.51 -1.85
CA MET A 155 24.75 0.65 -2.31
C MET A 155 25.60 0.10 -1.15
N GLU A 156 25.76 0.89 -0.09
CA GLU A 156 26.58 0.57 1.09
C GLU A 156 25.75 -0.04 2.24
N ALA A 157 24.43 -0.10 2.11
CA ALA A 157 23.53 -0.60 3.13
C ALA A 157 23.44 -2.14 3.11
N TYR A 158 24.04 -2.76 4.11
CA TYR A 158 23.94 -4.20 4.40
C TYR A 158 23.42 -4.38 5.82
N CYS A 159 22.09 -4.36 5.96
CA CYS A 159 21.40 -4.54 7.24
C CYS A 159 20.15 -5.38 7.00
N PRO A 160 19.88 -6.45 7.78
CA PRO A 160 18.67 -7.27 7.63
C PRO A 160 17.35 -6.50 7.75
N PHE A 161 17.37 -5.34 8.41
CA PHE A 161 16.20 -4.50 8.70
C PHE A 161 16.10 -3.27 7.78
N ILE A 162 16.86 -3.25 6.68
CA ILE A 162 16.80 -2.23 5.65
C ILE A 162 16.67 -2.93 4.31
N VAL A 163 15.78 -2.44 3.45
CA VAL A 163 15.56 -3.02 2.12
C VAL A 163 16.86 -2.99 1.32
N ARG A 164 17.29 -4.19 0.91
CA ARG A 164 18.54 -4.42 0.19
C ARG A 164 18.46 -3.93 -1.25
N LEU A 165 19.41 -3.08 -1.66
CA LEU A 165 19.66 -2.78 -3.07
C LEU A 165 20.39 -3.95 -3.74
N HIS A 166 19.89 -4.37 -4.90
CA HIS A 166 20.59 -5.30 -5.79
C HIS A 166 21.29 -4.59 -6.93
N LYS A 167 20.59 -3.67 -7.63
CA LYS A 167 21.11 -3.05 -8.84
C LYS A 167 20.42 -1.73 -9.16
N ILE A 168 21.12 -0.86 -9.87
CA ILE A 168 20.53 0.36 -10.45
C ILE A 168 20.71 0.30 -11.97
N PHE A 169 19.62 0.51 -12.71
CA PHE A 169 19.65 0.71 -14.14
C PHE A 169 19.26 2.14 -14.50
N ARG A 170 19.58 2.55 -15.72
CA ARG A 170 19.21 3.84 -16.27
C ARG A 170 19.02 3.74 -17.77
N ASP A 171 18.06 4.50 -18.28
CA ASP A 171 17.90 4.77 -19.71
C ASP A 171 17.80 6.30 -19.92
N PRO A 172 17.48 6.85 -21.10
CA PRO A 172 17.35 8.29 -21.28
C PRO A 172 16.28 8.96 -20.40
N GLU A 173 15.20 8.27 -20.04
CA GLU A 173 14.02 8.86 -19.40
C GLU A 173 13.93 8.58 -17.90
N CYS A 174 14.44 7.44 -17.45
CA CYS A 174 14.18 6.87 -16.14
C CYS A 174 15.46 6.36 -15.44
N LEU A 175 15.39 6.34 -14.10
CA LEU A 175 16.27 5.57 -13.22
C LEU A 175 15.45 4.41 -12.64
N TYR A 176 16.08 3.24 -12.53
CA TYR A 176 15.44 2.02 -12.05
C TYR A 176 16.25 1.48 -10.88
N ILE A 177 15.65 1.45 -9.70
CA ILE A 177 16.30 0.97 -8.47
C ILE A 177 15.71 -0.40 -8.16
N LEU A 178 16.50 -1.45 -8.34
CA LEU A 178 16.12 -2.85 -8.11
C LEU A 178 16.51 -3.27 -6.70
N THR A 179 15.52 -3.57 -5.87
CA THR A 179 15.69 -4.01 -4.49
C THR A 179 15.07 -5.38 -4.25
N GLU A 180 15.35 -5.97 -3.10
CA GLU A 180 14.63 -7.18 -2.66
C GLU A 180 13.11 -6.90 -2.60
N ALA A 181 12.29 -7.93 -2.88
CA ALA A 181 10.85 -7.83 -2.79
C ALA A 181 10.37 -8.19 -1.37
N CYS A 182 9.77 -7.23 -0.67
CA CYS A 182 9.12 -7.46 0.62
C CYS A 182 7.64 -7.79 0.39
N LEU A 183 7.29 -9.08 0.36
CA LEU A 183 5.96 -9.56 -0.04
C LEU A 183 4.95 -9.63 1.12
N GLY A 184 5.34 -9.24 2.33
CA GLY A 184 4.48 -9.21 3.51
C GLY A 184 3.54 -8.00 3.59
N GLY A 185 3.63 -7.07 2.63
CA GLY A 185 2.91 -5.80 2.64
C GLY A 185 3.66 -4.73 3.45
N ASP A 186 2.94 -3.71 3.88
CA ASP A 186 3.47 -2.61 4.69
C ASP A 186 2.78 -2.51 6.05
N LEU A 187 3.47 -1.89 6.99
CA LEU A 187 3.00 -1.77 8.37
C LEU A 187 1.81 -0.79 8.49
N CYS A 188 1.65 0.16 7.56
CA CYS A 188 0.47 1.04 7.53
C CYS A 188 -0.80 0.24 7.26
N SER A 189 -0.77 -0.66 6.27
CA SER A 189 -1.89 -1.56 5.96
C SER A 189 -2.20 -2.49 7.13
N LEU A 190 -1.18 -3.05 7.78
CA LEU A 190 -1.37 -3.89 8.97
C LEU A 190 -2.00 -3.11 10.13
N LEU A 191 -1.52 -1.89 10.40
CA LEU A 191 -2.06 -1.05 11.46
C LEU A 191 -3.52 -0.66 11.18
N LYS A 192 -3.85 -0.32 9.94
CA LYS A 192 -5.23 -0.02 9.52
C LYS A 192 -6.18 -1.21 9.70
N ASP A 193 -5.74 -2.42 9.35
CA ASP A 193 -6.54 -3.65 9.53
C ASP A 193 -6.82 -3.94 11.01
N LYS A 194 -5.80 -3.75 11.87
CA LYS A 194 -5.91 -4.04 13.31
C LYS A 194 -6.47 -2.89 14.15
N GLY A 195 -6.48 -1.68 13.62
CA GLY A 195 -6.72 -0.44 14.38
C GLY A 195 -5.48 -0.05 15.20
N TYR A 196 -5.00 -0.93 16.08
CA TYR A 196 -3.76 -0.78 16.83
C TYR A 196 -3.10 -2.15 17.05
N LEU A 197 -1.81 -2.16 17.40
CA LEU A 197 -1.05 -3.36 17.68
C LEU A 197 -0.91 -3.59 19.19
N ASP A 198 -0.88 -4.86 19.59
CA ASP A 198 -0.56 -5.21 20.97
C ASP A 198 0.91 -4.90 21.31
N GLU A 199 1.22 -4.90 22.60
CA GLU A 199 2.53 -4.49 23.09
C GLU A 199 3.66 -5.44 22.64
N CYS A 200 3.39 -6.73 22.49
CA CYS A 200 4.39 -7.69 22.02
C CYS A 200 4.68 -7.50 20.53
N SER A 201 3.63 -7.37 19.71
CA SER A 201 3.76 -7.07 18.29
C SER A 201 4.51 -5.77 18.04
N THR A 202 4.12 -4.72 18.78
CA THR A 202 4.76 -3.39 18.68
C THR A 202 6.22 -3.45 19.08
N ARG A 203 6.57 -4.16 20.16
CA ARG A 203 7.95 -4.33 20.61
C ARG A 203 8.84 -4.94 19.54
N PHE A 204 8.34 -5.95 18.83
CA PHE A 204 9.08 -6.59 17.74
C PHE A 204 9.37 -5.62 16.58
N TYR A 205 8.36 -4.88 16.09
CA TYR A 205 8.55 -3.96 14.97
C TYR A 205 9.40 -2.74 15.34
N ILE A 206 9.23 -2.20 16.55
CA ILE A 206 10.10 -1.12 17.05
C ILE A 206 11.55 -1.60 17.14
N ALA A 207 11.79 -2.84 17.60
CA ALA A 207 13.13 -3.38 17.66
C ALA A 207 13.79 -3.49 16.28
N CYS A 208 13.05 -3.92 15.25
CA CYS A 208 13.55 -3.93 13.86
C CYS A 208 13.99 -2.52 13.40
N VAL A 209 13.16 -1.50 13.68
CA VAL A 209 13.48 -0.11 13.32
C VAL A 209 14.67 0.42 14.12
N VAL A 210 14.79 0.07 15.41
CA VAL A 210 15.96 0.44 16.23
C VAL A 210 17.25 -0.12 15.65
N GLU A 211 17.27 -1.38 15.19
CA GLU A 211 18.44 -1.97 14.53
C GLU A 211 18.77 -1.28 13.20
N ALA A 212 17.75 -0.96 12.40
CA ALA A 212 17.91 -0.19 11.16
C ALA A 212 18.52 1.20 11.42
N LEU A 213 18.00 1.93 12.40
CA LEU A 213 18.52 3.26 12.78
C LEU A 213 19.93 3.17 13.34
N THR A 214 20.23 2.17 14.16
CA THR A 214 21.58 1.95 14.70
C THR A 214 22.60 1.80 13.56
N PHE A 215 22.24 1.04 12.52
CA PHE A 215 23.07 0.86 11.33
C PHE A 215 23.30 2.18 10.56
N LEU A 216 22.24 2.97 10.36
CA LEU A 216 22.28 4.24 9.63
C LEU A 216 23.04 5.34 10.40
N HIS A 217 22.72 5.51 11.67
CA HIS A 217 23.32 6.53 12.54
C HIS A 217 24.82 6.27 12.75
N GLY A 218 25.23 5.00 12.82
CA GLY A 218 26.64 4.61 12.86
C GLY A 218 27.43 5.05 11.62
N ARG A 219 26.74 5.38 10.51
CA ARG A 219 27.32 5.93 9.26
C ARG A 219 27.03 7.43 9.08
N GLY A 220 26.48 8.08 10.10
CA GLY A 220 26.11 9.50 10.04
C GLY A 220 24.95 9.78 9.07
N VAL A 221 24.11 8.79 8.78
CA VAL A 221 22.90 8.95 7.97
C VAL A 221 21.73 9.30 8.88
N ILE A 222 21.00 10.37 8.56
CA ILE A 222 19.76 10.78 9.23
C ILE A 222 18.60 10.38 8.32
N TYR A 223 17.64 9.60 8.82
CA TYR A 223 16.58 9.01 8.00
C TYR A 223 15.40 9.98 7.74
N ARG A 224 14.94 10.69 8.77
CA ARG A 224 13.95 11.80 8.74
C ARG A 224 12.53 11.48 8.28
N ASP A 225 12.17 10.22 8.04
CA ASP A 225 10.81 9.85 7.60
C ASP A 225 10.29 8.52 8.18
N ILE A 226 10.52 8.27 9.47
CA ILE A 226 9.98 7.07 10.13
C ILE A 226 8.46 7.20 10.26
N LYS A 227 7.74 6.25 9.70
CA LYS A 227 6.27 6.11 9.75
C LYS A 227 5.86 4.76 9.14
N PRO A 228 4.69 4.19 9.47
CA PRO A 228 4.30 2.85 9.01
C PRO A 228 4.36 2.64 7.49
N GLU A 229 4.10 3.68 6.70
CA GLU A 229 4.14 3.61 5.22
C GLU A 229 5.53 3.30 4.66
N ASN A 230 6.58 3.61 5.42
CA ASN A 230 7.97 3.39 5.02
C ASN A 230 8.58 2.13 5.67
N ILE A 231 7.79 1.32 6.38
CA ILE A 231 8.19 0.03 6.93
C ILE A 231 7.42 -1.06 6.19
N VAL A 232 8.14 -1.89 5.46
CA VAL A 232 7.60 -3.06 4.75
C VAL A 232 7.91 -4.34 5.50
N LEU A 233 7.10 -5.38 5.30
CA LEU A 233 7.29 -6.70 5.89
C LEU A 233 7.82 -7.65 4.82
N ASP A 234 8.88 -8.39 5.14
CA ASP A 234 9.31 -9.49 4.29
C ASP A 234 8.40 -10.72 4.43
N GLU A 235 8.65 -11.75 3.63
CA GLU A 235 7.88 -12.99 3.58
C GLU A 235 7.85 -13.76 4.92
N HIS A 236 8.81 -13.50 5.81
CA HIS A 236 8.87 -14.09 7.13
C HIS A 236 8.14 -13.24 8.17
N GLY A 237 7.80 -11.99 7.87
CA GLY A 237 7.15 -11.04 8.78
C GLY A 237 8.12 -10.10 9.50
N TYR A 238 9.39 -10.07 9.11
CA TYR A 238 10.35 -9.12 9.64
C TYR A 238 10.16 -7.74 8.99
N ALA A 239 10.20 -6.70 9.82
CA ALA A 239 10.08 -5.33 9.34
C ALA A 239 11.41 -4.83 8.76
N LYS A 240 11.32 -4.19 7.59
CA LYS A 240 12.44 -3.56 6.88
C LYS A 240 12.11 -2.11 6.54
N LEU A 241 13.08 -1.23 6.75
CA LEU A 241 12.99 0.18 6.42
C LEU A 241 13.24 0.38 4.92
N VAL A 242 12.32 1.08 4.24
CA VAL A 242 12.47 1.48 2.83
C VAL A 242 13.21 2.80 2.76
N PHE A 243 14.19 2.95 1.87
CA PHE A 243 14.87 4.22 1.70
C PHE A 243 13.98 5.29 1.04
N THR A 244 14.16 6.53 1.48
CA THR A 244 13.43 7.70 0.97
C THR A 244 14.41 8.78 0.51
N ILE A 245 13.95 9.70 -0.33
CA ILE A 245 14.75 10.87 -0.75
C ILE A 245 15.01 11.87 0.40
N LYS A 246 14.37 11.67 1.56
CA LYS A 246 14.52 12.56 2.73
C LYS A 246 15.78 12.26 3.54
N VAL A 247 16.61 11.30 3.14
CA VAL A 247 17.84 10.99 3.87
C VAL A 247 18.89 12.10 3.79
N GLU A 248 19.61 12.32 4.88
CA GLU A 248 20.75 13.26 4.94
C GLU A 248 22.01 12.54 5.42
N VAL A 249 23.18 13.05 5.04
CA VAL A 249 24.46 12.60 5.57
C VAL A 249 25.14 13.76 6.27
N GLY A 250 25.64 13.52 7.47
CA GLY A 250 26.44 14.47 8.23
C GLY A 250 25.94 14.70 9.64
N LYS A 251 26.57 15.65 10.32
CA LYS A 251 26.30 15.91 11.74
C LYS A 251 25.04 16.73 11.98
N LYS A 252 24.73 17.67 11.07
CA LYS A 252 23.64 18.62 11.24
C LYS A 252 23.13 19.12 9.90
N THR A 253 21.83 19.39 9.81
CA THR A 253 21.16 19.97 8.65
C THR A 253 20.03 20.92 9.09
N TRP A 254 19.55 21.77 8.19
CA TRP A 254 18.50 22.76 8.42
C TRP A 254 17.30 22.60 7.48
N THR A 255 17.31 21.58 6.63
CA THR A 255 16.22 21.33 5.67
C THR A 255 14.92 20.99 6.39
N PHE A 256 13.89 21.81 6.20
CA PHE A 256 12.56 21.50 6.72
C PHE A 256 11.93 20.35 5.92
N CYS A 257 11.95 19.13 6.46
CA CYS A 257 11.38 17.94 5.83
C CYS A 257 10.84 16.94 6.86
N GLY A 258 9.95 16.05 6.40
CA GLY A 258 9.34 14.98 7.20
C GLY A 258 7.83 14.93 6.99
N THR A 259 7.17 13.93 7.57
CA THR A 259 5.70 13.84 7.58
C THR A 259 5.13 14.55 8.81
N LEU A 260 4.10 15.39 8.59
CA LEU A 260 3.43 16.13 9.66
C LEU A 260 2.97 15.17 10.78
N GLY A 261 3.15 15.58 12.05
CA GLY A 261 2.93 14.74 13.23
C GLY A 261 4.15 13.92 13.66
N TYR A 262 5.08 13.63 12.75
CA TYR A 262 6.35 12.94 13.03
C TYR A 262 7.56 13.88 13.14
N ILE A 263 7.43 15.10 12.62
CA ILE A 263 8.49 16.11 12.61
C ILE A 263 8.83 16.51 14.06
N ALA A 264 10.12 16.49 14.39
CA ALA A 264 10.62 16.88 15.70
C ALA A 264 10.58 18.40 15.92
N PRO A 265 10.43 18.89 17.17
CA PRO A 265 10.25 20.32 17.47
C PRO A 265 11.42 21.20 17.00
N GLU A 266 12.66 20.71 17.00
CA GLU A 266 13.83 21.45 16.53
C GLU A 266 13.84 21.70 15.02
N ILE A 267 13.16 20.85 14.23
CA ILE A 267 12.94 21.07 12.80
C ILE A 267 11.93 22.21 12.63
N ILE A 268 10.83 22.19 13.40
CA ILE A 268 9.79 23.21 13.38
C ILE A 268 10.35 24.59 13.77
N LEU A 269 11.21 24.61 14.79
CA LEU A 269 11.86 25.82 15.29
C LEU A 269 13.12 26.21 14.51
N ASN A 270 13.46 25.48 13.44
CA ASN A 270 14.64 25.69 12.60
C ASN A 270 15.96 25.85 13.38
N LYS A 271 16.15 25.08 14.46
CA LYS A 271 17.36 25.11 15.31
C LYS A 271 18.52 24.28 14.72
N GLY A 272 18.27 23.70 13.55
CA GLY A 272 19.05 22.65 12.91
C GLY A 272 19.01 21.33 13.68
N HIS A 273 19.16 20.23 12.97
CA HIS A 273 18.81 18.91 13.47
C HIS A 273 19.79 17.82 13.02
N SER A 274 19.79 16.71 13.75
CA SER A 274 20.75 15.59 13.61
C SER A 274 20.02 14.25 13.69
N VAL A 275 20.74 13.14 13.83
CA VAL A 275 20.19 11.79 14.07
C VAL A 275 19.16 11.73 15.21
N SER A 276 19.22 12.66 16.16
CA SER A 276 18.25 12.79 17.27
C SER A 276 16.79 12.97 16.82
N THR A 277 16.53 13.43 15.60
CA THR A 277 15.16 13.56 15.07
C THR A 277 14.51 12.22 14.82
N ASP A 278 15.31 11.23 14.42
CA ASP A 278 14.80 9.88 14.17
C ASP A 278 14.32 9.24 15.47
N PHE A 279 14.96 9.53 16.61
CA PHE A 279 14.47 9.05 17.91
C PHE A 279 13.15 9.70 18.32
N TRP A 280 12.92 10.97 17.97
CA TRP A 280 11.60 11.59 18.17
C TRP A 280 10.55 10.89 17.31
N SER A 281 10.81 10.72 16.02
CA SER A 281 9.87 10.03 15.11
C SER A 281 9.66 8.57 15.51
N LEU A 282 10.65 7.90 16.10
CA LEU A 282 10.51 6.57 16.69
C LEU A 282 9.54 6.55 17.88
N GLY A 283 9.56 7.58 18.73
CA GLY A 283 8.62 7.73 19.84
C GLY A 283 7.19 7.99 19.36
N VAL A 284 7.01 8.82 18.32
CA VAL A 284 5.73 9.04 17.66
C VAL A 284 5.21 7.75 17.03
N PHE A 285 6.06 7.02 16.32
CA PHE A 285 5.75 5.73 15.71
C PHE A 285 5.36 4.67 16.74
N LEU A 286 6.07 4.57 17.87
CA LEU A 286 5.69 3.70 18.98
C LEU A 286 4.30 4.04 19.55
N PHE A 287 4.00 5.33 19.73
CA PHE A 287 2.67 5.76 20.18
C PHE A 287 1.59 5.36 19.18
N GLU A 288 1.83 5.59 17.89
CA GLU A 288 0.86 5.28 16.84
C GLU A 288 0.59 3.79 16.71
N LEU A 289 1.61 2.94 16.76
CA LEU A 289 1.42 1.49 16.73
C LEU A 289 0.55 1.02 17.92
N LEU A 290 0.76 1.57 19.12
CA LEU A 290 0.00 1.17 20.30
C LEU A 290 -1.41 1.77 20.39
N SER A 291 -1.68 2.88 19.71
CA SER A 291 -2.96 3.61 19.86
C SER A 291 -3.81 3.69 18.59
N GLY A 292 -3.22 3.41 17.43
CA GLY A 292 -3.85 3.56 16.12
C GLY A 292 -3.90 5.00 15.58
N GLY A 293 -3.33 5.96 16.31
CA GLY A 293 -3.35 7.38 15.91
C GLY A 293 -2.12 8.14 16.40
N LEU A 294 -1.90 9.33 15.82
CA LEU A 294 -0.75 10.16 16.18
C LEU A 294 -0.96 10.90 17.51
N PRO A 295 0.11 11.06 18.32
CA PRO A 295 0.03 11.84 19.57
C PRO A 295 -0.23 13.32 19.30
N PHE A 296 0.26 13.84 18.18
CA PHE A 296 0.00 15.20 17.71
C PHE A 296 -0.83 15.12 16.42
N SER A 297 -2.15 15.24 16.55
CA SER A 297 -3.09 15.13 15.44
C SER A 297 -4.12 16.27 15.45
N GLY A 298 -4.72 16.52 14.28
CA GLY A 298 -5.70 17.59 14.09
C GLY A 298 -5.93 17.90 12.62
N SER A 299 -6.97 18.68 12.32
CA SER A 299 -7.25 19.13 10.94
C SER A 299 -6.42 20.34 10.53
N ASP A 300 -5.94 21.12 11.50
CA ASP A 300 -5.14 22.33 11.27
C ASP A 300 -3.64 22.02 11.46
N PRO A 301 -2.81 22.13 10.40
CA PRO A 301 -1.38 21.92 10.50
C PRO A 301 -0.69 22.78 11.56
N LEU A 302 -1.12 24.03 11.76
CA LEU A 302 -0.52 24.92 12.75
C LEU A 302 -0.78 24.45 14.18
N LYS A 303 -1.95 23.86 14.44
CA LYS A 303 -2.25 23.25 15.74
C LYS A 303 -1.39 22.02 16.00
N ILE A 304 -1.18 21.17 14.99
CA ILE A 304 -0.28 20.02 15.11
C ILE A 304 1.14 20.47 15.44
N LEU A 305 1.67 21.46 14.69
CA LEU A 305 3.01 22.00 14.94
C LEU A 305 3.13 22.63 16.33
N THR A 306 2.11 23.39 16.76
CA THR A 306 2.07 24.01 18.09
C THR A 306 2.06 22.96 19.19
N ALA A 307 1.21 21.93 19.08
CA ALA A 307 1.15 20.82 20.03
C ALA A 307 2.49 20.06 20.10
N THR A 308 3.14 19.86 18.94
CA THR A 308 4.48 19.25 18.86
C THR A 308 5.51 20.06 19.64
N ILE A 309 5.47 21.41 19.55
CA ILE A 309 6.37 22.30 20.31
C ILE A 309 6.06 22.28 21.81
N CYS A 310 4.77 22.24 22.20
CA CYS A 310 4.36 22.11 23.60
C CYS A 310 4.86 20.80 24.23
N GLY A 311 5.05 19.77 23.41
CA GLY A 311 5.75 18.55 23.78
C GLY A 311 4.83 17.42 24.25
N ILE A 312 5.40 16.21 24.29
CA ILE A 312 4.67 14.96 24.57
C ILE A 312 4.07 14.89 25.97
N ASP A 313 4.59 15.68 26.91
CA ASP A 313 4.09 15.73 28.29
C ASP A 313 2.69 16.36 28.40
N GLN A 314 2.24 17.07 27.37
CA GLN A 314 0.87 17.63 27.28
C GLN A 314 -0.14 16.66 26.64
N ILE A 315 0.31 15.49 26.17
CA ILE A 315 -0.55 14.51 25.52
C ILE A 315 -1.05 13.50 26.53
N ASP A 316 -2.36 13.27 26.52
CA ASP A 316 -2.99 12.20 27.29
C ASP A 316 -2.79 10.85 26.61
N PHE A 317 -2.24 9.90 27.37
CA PHE A 317 -1.97 8.56 26.85
C PHE A 317 -3.19 7.66 27.03
N PRO A 318 -3.63 6.95 25.97
CA PRO A 318 -4.67 5.94 26.07
C PRO A 318 -4.34 4.86 27.13
N LYS A 319 -5.38 4.34 27.80
CA LYS A 319 -5.23 3.37 28.91
C LYS A 319 -4.59 2.04 28.50
N ASN A 320 -4.64 1.70 27.21
CA ASN A 320 -4.01 0.50 26.67
C ASN A 320 -2.50 0.63 26.50
N ILE A 321 -1.93 1.83 26.61
CA ILE A 321 -0.48 2.03 26.62
C ILE A 321 0.06 1.78 28.03
N SER A 322 0.94 0.79 28.17
CA SER A 322 1.55 0.45 29.46
C SER A 322 2.38 1.59 30.04
N LYS A 323 2.55 1.62 31.37
CA LYS A 323 3.41 2.63 32.02
C LYS A 323 4.85 2.59 31.52
N SER A 324 5.35 1.39 31.18
CA SER A 324 6.71 1.20 30.64
C SER A 324 6.82 1.74 29.21
N ALA A 325 5.80 1.50 28.37
CA ALA A 325 5.72 2.04 27.02
C ALA A 325 5.61 3.58 27.03
N SER A 326 4.72 4.13 27.87
CA SER A 326 4.58 5.59 28.04
C SER A 326 5.89 6.22 28.50
N SER A 327 6.62 5.57 29.43
CA SER A 327 7.94 6.03 29.85
C SER A 327 8.95 6.07 28.70
N LEU A 328 8.95 5.05 27.83
CA LEU A 328 9.82 5.02 26.64
C LEU A 328 9.46 6.14 25.65
N ILE A 329 8.19 6.29 25.31
CA ILE A 329 7.69 7.32 24.39
C ILE A 329 8.11 8.72 24.89
N LYS A 330 7.88 9.01 26.18
CA LYS A 330 8.26 10.32 26.78
C LYS A 330 9.76 10.59 26.74
N LYS A 331 10.60 9.56 26.91
CA LYS A 331 12.06 9.69 26.83
C LYS A 331 12.57 9.84 25.40
N LEU A 332 11.92 9.22 24.42
CA LEU A 332 12.21 9.39 23.00
C LEU A 332 11.76 10.77 22.50
N CYS A 333 10.59 11.25 22.95
CA CYS A 333 10.00 12.53 22.57
C CYS A 333 10.34 13.67 23.54
N ARG A 334 11.56 13.72 24.07
CA ARG A 334 12.03 14.91 24.82
C ARG A 334 12.17 16.11 23.89
N SER A 335 11.72 17.28 24.34
CA SER A 335 11.82 18.51 23.55
C SER A 335 13.27 18.91 23.28
N ASN A 336 14.16 18.70 24.26
CA ASN A 336 15.60 18.88 24.08
C ASN A 336 16.22 17.65 23.39
N PRO A 337 16.80 17.78 22.18
CA PRO A 337 17.31 16.62 21.43
C PRO A 337 18.46 15.87 22.12
N SER A 338 19.27 16.55 22.95
CA SER A 338 20.38 15.92 23.69
C SER A 338 19.93 15.09 24.89
N GLU A 339 18.69 15.27 25.35
CA GLU A 339 18.10 14.51 26.46
C GLU A 339 17.28 13.31 25.98
N ARG A 340 17.11 13.16 24.65
CA ARG A 340 16.37 12.03 24.08
C ARG A 340 17.14 10.73 24.32
N LEU A 341 16.40 9.69 24.70
CA LEU A 341 16.93 8.34 24.71
C LEU A 341 17.40 7.98 23.30
N GLY A 342 18.61 7.43 23.15
CA GLY A 342 19.26 7.26 21.86
C GLY A 342 20.32 8.33 21.55
N SER A 343 20.19 9.54 22.09
CA SER A 343 21.18 10.64 21.93
C SER A 343 22.21 10.69 23.06
N LEU A 344 22.09 9.81 24.06
CA LEU A 344 22.95 9.76 25.24
C LEU A 344 24.26 9.03 24.93
N ARG A 345 25.11 8.83 25.95
CA ARG A 345 26.45 8.26 25.80
C ARG A 345 26.49 6.89 25.12
N ASN A 346 25.48 6.03 25.31
CA ASN A 346 25.46 4.70 24.72
C ASN A 346 24.67 4.62 23.40
N GLY A 347 24.19 5.75 22.89
CA GLY A 347 23.42 5.79 21.65
C GLY A 347 22.13 4.97 21.72
N ALA A 348 21.82 4.26 20.63
CA ALA A 348 20.66 3.37 20.55
C ALA A 348 20.65 2.23 21.60
N LYS A 349 21.79 1.88 22.21
CA LYS A 349 21.83 0.88 23.28
C LYS A 349 21.01 1.30 24.51
N ASP A 350 20.92 2.60 24.78
CA ASP A 350 20.08 3.11 25.88
C ASP A 350 18.59 2.84 25.63
N ILE A 351 18.18 2.72 24.35
CA ILE A 351 16.82 2.31 23.96
C ILE A 351 16.66 0.79 24.20
N GLN A 352 17.63 -0.02 23.76
CA GLN A 352 17.62 -1.47 23.94
C GLN A 352 17.57 -1.90 25.41
N MET A 353 18.21 -1.13 26.31
CA MET A 353 18.25 -1.37 27.75
C MET A 353 17.03 -0.81 28.50
N HIS A 354 16.11 -0.12 27.82
CA HIS A 354 14.94 0.43 28.48
C HIS A 354 14.04 -0.69 29.02
N LYS A 355 13.41 -0.47 30.19
CA LYS A 355 12.51 -1.45 30.84
C LYS A 355 11.39 -1.98 29.94
N TRP A 356 11.01 -1.23 28.91
CA TRP A 356 10.00 -1.67 27.94
C TRP A 356 10.46 -2.86 27.08
N PHE A 357 11.77 -3.03 26.93
CA PHE A 357 12.42 -4.17 26.27
C PHE A 357 12.95 -5.21 27.25
N GLU A 358 12.58 -5.16 28.53
CA GLU A 358 12.95 -6.17 29.51
C GLU A 358 12.52 -7.57 29.05
N GLY A 359 13.48 -8.50 28.98
CA GLY A 359 13.27 -9.86 28.47
C GLY A 359 13.23 -10.00 26.94
N PHE A 360 13.38 -8.92 26.17
CA PHE A 360 13.41 -9.00 24.71
C PHE A 360 14.75 -9.56 24.20
N ASN A 361 14.69 -10.59 23.37
CA ASN A 361 15.88 -11.25 22.83
C ASN A 361 16.40 -10.55 21.56
N TRP A 362 17.20 -9.51 21.74
CA TRP A 362 17.84 -8.75 20.66
C TRP A 362 18.77 -9.61 19.78
N ASP A 363 19.51 -10.56 20.37
CA ASP A 363 20.38 -11.47 19.61
C ASP A 363 19.57 -12.36 18.66
N GLY A 364 18.45 -12.91 19.14
CA GLY A 364 17.52 -13.67 18.32
C GLY A 364 16.86 -12.82 17.23
N LEU A 365 16.61 -11.53 17.49
CA LEU A 365 16.13 -10.62 16.45
C LEU A 365 17.16 -10.49 15.32
N CYS A 366 18.41 -10.14 15.66
CA CYS A 366 19.50 -9.95 14.69
C CYS A 366 19.85 -11.23 13.93
N LYS A 367 19.77 -12.40 14.58
CA LYS A 367 19.95 -13.72 13.96
C LYS A 367 18.71 -14.22 13.22
N ARG A 368 17.62 -13.46 13.24
CA ARG A 368 16.33 -13.81 12.63
C ARG A 368 15.74 -15.14 13.13
N THR A 369 15.91 -15.45 14.41
CA THR A 369 15.40 -16.67 15.05
C THR A 369 14.15 -16.43 15.90
N LEU A 370 13.68 -15.19 15.98
CA LEU A 370 12.43 -14.86 16.66
C LEU A 370 11.24 -15.16 15.76
N ASN A 371 10.14 -15.61 16.36
CA ASN A 371 8.87 -15.73 15.65
C ASN A 371 8.25 -14.34 15.48
N PRO A 372 8.03 -13.87 14.24
CA PRO A 372 7.41 -12.57 14.03
C PRO A 372 5.93 -12.58 14.44
N PRO A 373 5.37 -11.43 14.85
CA PRO A 373 4.00 -11.38 15.38
C PRO A 373 2.95 -11.69 14.32
N VAL A 374 3.22 -11.26 13.08
CA VAL A 374 2.38 -11.55 11.92
C VAL A 374 3.28 -12.23 10.89
N ILE A 375 3.02 -13.51 10.63
CA ILE A 375 3.61 -14.20 9.49
C ILE A 375 2.69 -13.93 8.31
N PRO A 376 3.14 -13.16 7.30
CA PRO A 376 2.30 -12.83 6.17
C PRO A 376 1.92 -14.11 5.45
N LYS A 377 0.63 -14.29 5.19
CA LYS A 377 0.20 -15.27 4.20
C LYS A 377 0.56 -14.68 2.85
N VAL A 378 1.80 -14.90 2.40
CA VAL A 378 2.21 -14.64 1.03
C VAL A 378 1.43 -15.64 0.18
N ARG A 379 0.17 -15.29 -0.10
CA ARG A 379 -0.64 -16.01 -1.07
C ARG A 379 0.17 -16.00 -2.35
N ASN A 380 0.13 -17.09 -3.11
CA ASN A 380 0.50 -17.03 -4.52
C ASN A 380 -0.04 -15.70 -5.05
N LEU A 381 0.76 -14.93 -5.78
CA LEU A 381 0.30 -13.75 -6.52
C LEU A 381 -0.68 -14.19 -7.63
N LYS A 382 -1.65 -15.05 -7.31
CA LYS A 382 -3.02 -14.93 -7.76
C LYS A 382 -3.42 -13.51 -7.44
N PHE A 383 -3.30 -12.65 -8.44
CA PHE A 383 -4.17 -11.52 -8.68
C PHE A 383 -5.01 -11.15 -7.44
N GLY A 384 -4.54 -10.14 -6.70
CA GLY A 384 -5.41 -9.21 -5.98
C GLY A 384 -6.28 -8.38 -6.93
N LEU A 385 -6.80 -9.02 -7.97
CA LEU A 385 -7.85 -8.57 -8.87
C LEU A 385 -9.01 -9.59 -8.88
N LEU A 386 -8.97 -10.63 -8.02
CA LEU A 386 -9.93 -11.74 -8.05
C LEU A 386 -10.55 -12.14 -6.70
N LEU A 387 -10.53 -11.26 -5.69
CA LEU A 387 -11.40 -11.42 -4.51
C LEU A 387 -12.79 -10.77 -4.65
N LEU A 388 -13.16 -10.35 -5.87
CA LEU A 388 -14.56 -10.15 -6.28
C LEU A 388 -15.02 -11.15 -7.36
N LEU A 389 -14.21 -12.16 -7.68
CA LEU A 389 -14.59 -13.27 -8.56
C LEU A 389 -14.55 -14.58 -7.76
N GLY A 390 -15.30 -14.60 -6.66
CA GLY A 390 -15.75 -15.85 -6.08
C GLY A 390 -16.77 -16.47 -7.02
N TYR A 391 -16.36 -17.46 -7.82
CA TYR A 391 -16.92 -18.82 -7.87
C TYR A 391 -16.56 -19.50 -9.20
N HIS A 392 -15.81 -20.59 -9.06
CA HIS A 392 -15.71 -21.75 -9.95
C HIS A 392 -15.37 -21.57 -11.44
N PHE A 393 -14.18 -22.07 -11.79
CA PHE A 393 -13.96 -22.77 -13.05
C PHE A 393 -15.07 -23.81 -13.27
N CYS A 394 -15.77 -23.71 -14.39
CA CYS A 394 -16.30 -24.89 -15.06
C CYS A 394 -15.95 -24.81 -16.55
N ASN A 395 -15.53 -25.96 -17.07
CA ASN A 395 -14.98 -26.19 -18.40
C ASN A 395 -15.79 -25.58 -19.55
N ASN A 396 -15.07 -25.29 -20.64
CA ASN A 396 -15.53 -25.25 -22.03
C ASN A 396 -16.82 -24.47 -22.32
N SER A 397 -16.67 -23.34 -23.02
CA SER A 397 -17.74 -22.64 -23.76
C SER A 397 -18.88 -22.07 -22.91
N MET A 398 -18.91 -20.75 -22.66
CA MET A 398 -20.07 -19.85 -22.87
C MET A 398 -20.02 -18.53 -22.07
N ARG A 399 -20.67 -17.52 -22.67
CA ARG A 399 -21.39 -16.33 -22.15
C ARG A 399 -21.26 -16.02 -20.65
N GLY A 400 -20.81 -14.80 -20.30
CA GLY A 400 -20.79 -14.30 -18.92
C GLY A 400 -20.83 -12.77 -18.82
N CYS A 401 -21.55 -12.26 -17.81
CA CYS A 401 -21.91 -10.86 -17.56
C CYS A 401 -20.80 -10.09 -16.81
N ILE A 402 -20.72 -8.76 -16.98
CA ILE A 402 -19.72 -7.87 -16.34
C ILE A 402 -20.45 -6.84 -15.45
N THR A 403 -19.94 -6.59 -14.24
CA THR A 403 -20.62 -5.81 -13.18
C THR A 403 -19.69 -4.72 -12.59
N PHE A 404 -20.16 -3.48 -12.42
CA PHE A 404 -19.43 -2.41 -11.70
C PHE A 404 -20.35 -1.68 -10.69
N PHE A 405 -19.85 -1.47 -9.46
CA PHE A 405 -20.51 -0.70 -8.39
C PHE A 405 -20.09 0.78 -8.40
N PRO A 406 -20.95 1.72 -7.96
CA PRO A 406 -20.54 3.09 -7.69
C PRO A 406 -20.00 3.19 -6.26
N VAL A 407 -18.70 3.33 -6.09
CA VAL A 407 -18.12 3.89 -4.86
C VAL A 407 -17.38 5.15 -5.25
N SER A 408 -17.79 6.26 -4.67
CA SER A 408 -17.27 7.60 -4.94
C SER A 408 -15.82 7.72 -4.50
N LEU A 409 -14.88 7.28 -5.31
CA LEU A 409 -13.49 7.73 -5.25
C LEU A 409 -12.89 7.48 -6.63
N SER A 410 -12.47 8.57 -7.26
CA SER A 410 -12.00 8.67 -8.63
C SER A 410 -10.91 7.66 -8.98
N PHE A 411 -11.29 6.47 -9.44
CA PHE A 411 -10.40 5.52 -10.11
C PHE A 411 -10.59 5.66 -11.62
N ARG A 412 -9.55 6.19 -12.27
CA ARG A 412 -9.42 6.23 -13.73
C ARG A 412 -8.84 4.89 -14.20
N LEU A 413 -9.65 4.05 -14.83
CA LEU A 413 -9.34 3.03 -15.87
C LEU A 413 -10.65 2.24 -16.09
N ILE A 414 -11.12 1.97 -17.32
CA ILE A 414 -10.75 0.81 -18.16
C ILE A 414 -11.30 1.03 -19.59
N ILE A 415 -10.60 0.53 -20.63
CA ILE A 415 -11.04 0.45 -22.05
C ILE A 415 -11.41 -0.99 -22.43
N LEU A 416 -12.45 -1.12 -23.26
CA LEU A 416 -12.97 -2.31 -23.93
C LEU A 416 -12.62 -2.30 -25.47
N TRP A 417 -11.98 -3.32 -26.09
CA TRP A 417 -12.05 -3.61 -27.54
C TRP A 417 -12.76 -4.90 -28.05
N THR A 418 -12.32 -5.69 -29.05
CA THR A 418 -13.18 -6.39 -30.06
C THR A 418 -14.36 -7.32 -29.73
N ALA A 419 -15.46 -7.15 -30.46
CA ALA A 419 -16.46 -8.18 -30.74
C ALA A 419 -16.15 -8.94 -32.02
N VAL A 420 -16.36 -10.26 -32.05
CA VAL A 420 -16.96 -10.88 -33.23
C VAL A 420 -18.47 -10.88 -33.01
N HIS A 421 -19.15 -10.04 -33.80
CA HIS A 421 -20.58 -9.96 -34.06
C HIS A 421 -21.56 -9.78 -32.87
N VAL A 422 -22.16 -8.58 -32.89
CA VAL A 422 -23.42 -8.11 -32.28
C VAL A 422 -23.39 -7.90 -30.78
N VAL A 423 -23.16 -6.68 -30.30
CA VAL A 423 -23.32 -6.30 -28.87
C VAL A 423 -24.65 -5.57 -28.68
N ILE A 424 -25.50 -6.11 -27.80
CA ILE A 424 -26.67 -5.40 -27.27
C ILE A 424 -26.19 -4.63 -26.05
N THR A 425 -26.61 -3.38 -25.94
CA THR A 425 -26.09 -2.42 -24.96
C THR A 425 -27.31 -1.72 -24.33
N LEU A 426 -27.48 -1.78 -23.00
CA LEU A 426 -28.71 -1.36 -22.32
C LEU A 426 -28.57 0.01 -21.63
N ARG A 427 -29.02 1.09 -22.27
CA ARG A 427 -28.89 2.46 -21.74
C ARG A 427 -29.93 2.73 -20.65
N THR A 428 -29.51 3.19 -19.47
CA THR A 428 -30.36 3.95 -18.54
C THR A 428 -29.67 5.28 -18.27
N GLN A 429 -30.32 6.40 -18.60
CA GLN A 429 -29.85 7.70 -18.13
C GLN A 429 -30.18 7.82 -16.64
N TRP A 430 -29.16 7.84 -15.77
CA TRP A 430 -29.33 8.25 -14.38
C TRP A 430 -29.49 9.77 -14.29
N SER A 431 -30.59 10.26 -14.85
CA SER A 431 -31.06 11.63 -14.70
C SER A 431 -32.44 11.59 -14.07
N CYS A 432 -32.52 11.44 -12.75
CA CYS A 432 -33.61 12.01 -11.97
C CYS A 432 -33.35 11.91 -10.46
N ALA A 433 -32.83 13.00 -9.90
CA ALA A 433 -32.90 13.33 -8.48
C ALA A 433 -34.33 13.76 -8.05
N GLN A 434 -35.41 13.21 -8.64
CA GLN A 434 -36.75 13.80 -8.50
C GLN A 434 -37.95 12.86 -8.41
N THR A 435 -37.77 11.55 -8.22
CA THR A 435 -38.88 10.70 -7.74
C THR A 435 -38.41 9.92 -6.52
N GLY A 436 -39.09 10.13 -5.39
CA GLY A 436 -38.68 9.69 -4.04
C GLY A 436 -38.67 8.19 -3.81
N MET A 437 -37.82 7.43 -4.52
CA MET A 437 -37.59 5.99 -4.32
C MET A 437 -36.32 5.67 -3.49
N ILE A 438 -35.62 6.68 -2.94
CA ILE A 438 -34.46 6.47 -2.06
C ILE A 438 -34.86 6.48 -0.56
N SER A 439 -36.09 6.84 -0.22
CA SER A 439 -36.54 6.87 1.18
C SER A 439 -36.96 5.51 1.75
N GLU A 440 -37.19 4.48 0.94
CA GLU A 440 -37.57 3.13 1.45
C GLU A 440 -36.46 2.08 1.35
N LEU A 441 -35.43 2.28 0.53
CA LEU A 441 -34.25 1.39 0.48
C LEU A 441 -33.14 1.77 1.47
N SER A 442 -33.22 2.95 2.10
CA SER A 442 -32.34 3.32 3.22
C SER A 442 -32.77 2.71 4.56
N ALA A 443 -33.98 2.14 4.65
CA ALA A 443 -34.51 1.58 5.90
C ALA A 443 -34.46 0.03 5.99
N VAL A 444 -34.39 -0.70 4.86
CA VAL A 444 -34.50 -2.17 4.87
C VAL A 444 -33.14 -2.91 4.80
N SER A 445 -32.01 -2.20 4.62
CA SER A 445 -30.70 -2.84 4.31
C SER A 445 -29.54 -2.50 5.26
N TRP A 446 -29.80 -2.15 6.52
CA TRP A 446 -28.73 -2.11 7.54
C TRP A 446 -29.05 -2.88 8.83
N GLY A 447 -30.32 -3.28 9.05
CA GLY A 447 -30.75 -4.01 10.25
C GLY A 447 -30.51 -5.53 10.23
N THR A 448 -30.54 -6.19 9.07
CA THR A 448 -30.55 -7.66 9.00
C THR A 448 -29.15 -8.30 8.87
N ILE A 449 -28.12 -7.50 8.53
CA ILE A 449 -26.73 -8.00 8.45
C ILE A 449 -26.03 -8.00 9.82
N LEU A 450 -26.54 -7.25 10.81
CA LEU A 450 -25.98 -7.19 12.16
C LEU A 450 -26.46 -8.31 13.09
N HIS A 451 -27.45 -9.14 12.71
CA HIS A 451 -27.99 -10.19 13.59
C HIS A 451 -27.46 -11.63 13.28
N HIS A 452 -26.53 -11.78 12.33
CA HIS A 452 -25.87 -13.07 12.05
C HIS A 452 -24.37 -13.11 12.39
N PHE A 453 -23.87 -12.10 13.12
CA PHE A 453 -22.54 -12.12 13.76
C PHE A 453 -22.60 -11.98 15.29
N GLN A 454 -23.63 -12.57 15.90
CA GLN A 454 -23.61 -12.99 17.31
C GLN A 454 -24.33 -14.34 17.44
N VAL A 455 -23.59 -15.44 17.25
CA VAL A 455 -23.40 -16.62 18.13
C VAL A 455 -22.16 -17.35 17.63
#